data_AF-A0A1Z9T114-F1
#
_entry.id   AF-A0A1Z9T114-F1
#
_cell.length_a   1.000
_cell.length_b   1.000
_cell.length_c   1.000
_cell.angle_alpha   90.00
_cell.angle_beta   90.00
_cell.angle_gamma   90.00
#
_symmetry.space_group_name_H-M   'P 1'
#
loop_
_entity.id
_entity.type
_entity.pdbx_description
1 polymer ?
#
loop_
_entity_poly.entity_id
_entity_poly.type
_entity_poly.pdbx_seq_one_letter_code
_entity_poly.pdbx_strand_id
1 'polypeptide(L)'
;MFKRHTSVISPPAYGMIRSAKDDSIFNGVTIPAGSDMVLSIYGIQRDEGTWQDAEVFRPSRFLDSWPRYGFIPFGLRRHICIGSRFSILESMLILACGRQRFRFAQADQEEVNPEVGVTLLPDRAIRLQLEPLA
;
A
#
# COMPACT_ATOMS: atom_id res chain seq x y z
N MET A 1 2.34 5.61 -11.24
CA MET A 1 0.93 5.16 -11.20
C MET A 1 0.82 3.73 -10.73
N PHE A 2 1.31 2.76 -11.51
CA PHE A 2 1.26 1.32 -11.19
C PHE A 2 1.67 0.99 -9.74
N LYS A 3 2.90 1.35 -9.34
CA LYS A 3 3.39 1.11 -7.97
C LYS A 3 2.54 1.76 -6.87
N ARG A 4 2.01 2.97 -7.10
CA ARG A 4 1.17 3.65 -6.12
C ARG A 4 -0.14 2.89 -5.91
N HIS A 5 -0.76 2.44 -6.99
CA HIS A 5 -1.99 1.67 -6.90
C HIS A 5 -1.78 0.28 -6.28
N THR A 6 -0.67 -0.40 -6.58
CA THR A 6 -0.30 -1.63 -5.86
C THR A 6 -0.27 -1.42 -4.35
N SER A 7 0.18 -0.25 -3.86
CA SER A 7 0.19 0.07 -2.43
C SER A 7 -1.17 0.44 -1.83
N VAL A 8 -2.21 0.65 -2.66
CA VAL A 8 -3.61 0.75 -2.19
C VAL A 8 -4.12 -0.65 -1.89
N ILE A 9 -3.92 -1.59 -2.84
CA ILE A 9 -4.40 -2.97 -2.71
C ILE A 9 -3.53 -3.77 -1.74
N SER A 10 -2.22 -3.64 -1.78
CA SER A 10 -1.29 -4.40 -0.93
C SER A 10 -0.28 -3.44 -0.28
N PRO A 11 -0.68 -2.71 0.78
CA PRO A 11 0.24 -1.86 1.51
C PRO A 11 1.24 -2.74 2.29
N PRO A 12 2.56 -2.46 2.22
CA PRO A 12 3.56 -3.25 2.94
C PRO A 12 3.35 -3.25 4.46
N ALA A 13 2.85 -2.13 5.01
CA ALA A 13 2.40 -2.03 6.39
C ALA A 13 0.86 -2.08 6.44
N TYR A 14 0.30 -3.03 7.18
CA TYR A 14 -1.15 -3.16 7.36
C TYR A 14 -1.67 -2.23 8.46
N GLY A 15 -0.83 -1.89 9.43
CA GLY A 15 -1.16 -1.04 10.57
C GLY A 15 0.02 -0.20 11.02
N MET A 16 -0.27 0.82 11.83
CA MET A 16 0.74 1.73 12.37
C MET A 16 0.32 2.21 13.75
N ILE A 17 1.22 2.12 14.72
CA ILE A 17 0.97 2.57 16.09
C ILE A 17 1.50 3.99 16.28
N ARG A 18 0.76 4.81 17.00
CA ARG A 18 1.14 6.15 17.47
C ARG A 18 0.69 6.33 18.90
N SER A 19 1.53 6.93 19.73
CA SER A 19 1.13 7.29 21.09
C SER A 19 0.64 8.75 21.12
N ALA A 20 -0.49 8.98 21.76
CA ALA A 20 -1.04 10.31 21.99
C ALA A 20 -0.08 11.09 22.90
N LYS A 21 0.36 12.27 22.46
CA LYS A 21 1.29 13.09 23.24
C LYS A 21 0.58 13.84 24.36
N ASP A 22 -0.60 14.36 24.05
CA ASP A 22 -1.41 15.21 24.89
C ASP A 22 -2.85 14.66 24.90
N ASP A 23 -3.62 15.00 25.93
CA ASP A 23 -5.05 14.69 25.97
C ASP A 23 -5.74 15.29 24.74
N SER A 24 -6.54 14.48 24.05
CA SER A 24 -7.22 14.90 22.83
C SER A 24 -8.62 14.30 22.73
N ILE A 25 -9.46 14.86 21.86
CA ILE A 25 -10.80 14.34 21.59
C ILE A 25 -10.84 13.92 20.12
N PHE A 26 -11.22 12.67 19.87
CA PHE A 26 -11.43 12.13 18.52
C PHE A 26 -12.83 11.54 18.42
N ASN A 27 -13.64 12.04 17.49
CA ASN A 27 -15.04 11.64 17.31
C ASN A 27 -15.86 11.63 18.62
N GLY A 28 -15.63 12.64 19.48
CA GLY A 28 -16.31 12.77 20.78
C GLY A 28 -15.76 11.87 21.89
N VAL A 29 -14.74 11.06 21.62
CA VAL A 29 -14.07 10.20 22.60
C VAL A 29 -12.79 10.87 23.08
N THR A 30 -12.63 10.98 24.40
CA THR A 30 -11.39 11.45 25.02
C THR A 30 -10.30 10.37 24.89
N ILE A 31 -9.16 10.76 24.34
CA ILE A 31 -7.94 9.97 24.24
C ILE A 31 -6.92 10.60 25.21
N PRO A 32 -6.64 9.96 26.35
CA PRO A 32 -5.64 10.44 27.29
C PRO A 32 -4.23 10.43 26.69
N ALA A 33 -3.36 11.33 27.15
CA ALA A 33 -1.94 11.31 26.87
C ALA A 33 -1.32 9.96 27.23
N GLY A 34 -0.40 9.47 26.40
CA GLY A 34 0.24 8.16 26.53
C GLY A 34 -0.55 6.99 25.93
N SER A 35 -1.80 7.20 25.51
CA SER A 35 -2.59 6.13 24.87
C SER A 35 -2.01 5.73 23.51
N ASP A 36 -1.93 4.42 23.25
CA ASP A 36 -1.58 3.92 21.92
C ASP A 36 -2.79 3.90 20.99
N MET A 37 -2.61 4.48 19.82
CA MET A 37 -3.56 4.53 18.72
C MET A 37 -3.06 3.66 17.58
N VAL A 38 -3.88 2.70 17.18
CA VAL A 38 -3.59 1.83 16.03
C VAL A 38 -4.34 2.36 14.81
N LEU A 39 -3.59 2.82 13.80
CA LEU A 39 -4.11 3.23 12.51
C LEU A 39 -4.12 2.02 11.58
N SER A 40 -5.30 1.63 11.11
CA SER A 40 -5.44 0.58 10.09
C SER A 40 -5.13 1.16 8.70
N ILE A 41 -3.87 1.02 8.26
CA ILE A 41 -3.46 1.44 6.90
C ILE A 41 -4.20 0.59 5.87
N TYR A 42 -4.34 -0.72 6.13
CA TYR A 42 -5.05 -1.64 5.25
C TYR A 42 -6.50 -1.20 5.03
N GLY A 43 -7.21 -0.80 6.11
CA GLY A 43 -8.57 -0.29 6.04
C GLY A 43 -8.66 1.06 5.34
N ILE A 44 -7.80 2.01 5.67
CA ILE A 44 -7.79 3.36 5.06
C ILE A 44 -7.60 3.29 3.53
N GLN A 45 -6.77 2.36 3.05
CA GLN A 45 -6.54 2.18 1.62
C GLN A 45 -7.70 1.49 0.89
N ARG A 46 -8.61 0.85 1.64
CA ARG A 46 -9.79 0.13 1.12
C ARG A 46 -11.11 0.84 1.38
N ASP A 47 -11.09 1.94 2.11
CA ASP A 47 -12.28 2.72 2.41
C ASP A 47 -12.92 3.24 1.11
N GLU A 48 -14.09 2.73 0.74
CA GLU A 48 -14.80 3.12 -0.47
C GLU A 48 -15.28 4.57 -0.44
N GLY A 49 -15.49 5.13 0.76
CA GLY A 49 -15.78 6.55 0.93
C GLY A 49 -14.63 7.45 0.46
N THR A 50 -13.39 6.94 0.51
CA THR A 50 -12.18 7.62 0.05
C THR A 50 -11.74 7.16 -1.34
N TRP A 51 -11.91 5.87 -1.64
CA TRP A 51 -11.43 5.20 -2.85
C TRP A 51 -12.56 4.48 -3.57
N GLN A 52 -13.17 5.10 -4.58
CA GLN A 52 -14.15 4.41 -5.42
C GLN A 52 -13.54 3.18 -6.11
N ASP A 53 -14.21 2.03 -6.02
CA ASP A 53 -13.73 0.73 -6.48
C ASP A 53 -12.34 0.42 -5.90
N ALA A 54 -12.22 0.43 -4.56
CA ALA A 54 -10.93 0.36 -3.87
C ALA A 54 -10.15 -0.93 -4.18
N GLU A 55 -10.86 -2.03 -4.41
CA GLU A 55 -10.28 -3.35 -4.72
C GLU A 55 -9.89 -3.51 -6.20
N VAL A 56 -10.40 -2.65 -7.08
CA VAL A 56 -10.13 -2.75 -8.53
C VAL A 56 -8.77 -2.14 -8.86
N PHE A 57 -7.92 -2.96 -9.49
CA PHE A 57 -6.61 -2.56 -10.00
C PHE A 57 -6.73 -1.47 -11.09
N ARG A 58 -6.72 -0.20 -10.67
CA ARG A 58 -6.92 0.97 -11.55
C ARG A 58 -5.83 2.02 -11.34
N PRO A 59 -4.63 1.87 -11.95
CA PRO A 59 -3.52 2.81 -11.81
C PRO A 59 -3.81 4.24 -12.28
N SER A 60 -4.72 4.40 -13.23
CA SER A 60 -5.11 5.70 -13.81
C SER A 60 -5.72 6.66 -12.79
N ARG A 61 -6.23 6.18 -11.65
CA ARG A 61 -6.73 7.05 -10.55
C ARG A 61 -5.68 7.98 -9.94
N PHE A 62 -4.40 7.74 -10.25
CA PHE A 62 -3.28 8.60 -9.84
C PHE A 62 -2.80 9.55 -10.96
N LEU A 63 -3.63 9.82 -11.96
CA LEU A 63 -3.38 10.84 -12.99
C LEU A 63 -3.95 12.21 -12.59
N ASP A 64 -5.12 12.21 -11.97
CA ASP A 64 -5.84 13.43 -11.57
C ASP A 64 -5.54 13.81 -10.10
N SER A 65 -6.46 14.49 -9.41
CA SER A 65 -6.35 14.67 -7.97
C SER A 65 -6.75 13.39 -7.23
N TRP A 66 -6.01 13.03 -6.18
CA TRP A 66 -6.32 11.88 -5.31
C TRP A 66 -6.24 12.28 -3.83
N PRO A 67 -6.98 11.60 -2.94
CA PRO A 67 -7.04 11.97 -1.53
C PRO A 67 -5.68 11.75 -0.85
N ARG A 68 -5.00 12.86 -0.55
CA ARG A 68 -3.64 12.82 0.04
C ARG A 68 -3.60 12.07 1.36
N TYR A 69 -4.62 12.20 2.20
CA TYR A 69 -4.72 11.49 3.49
C TYR A 69 -5.34 10.10 3.38
N GLY A 70 -5.92 9.77 2.22
CA GLY A 70 -6.36 8.40 1.88
C GLY A 70 -5.21 7.51 1.43
N PHE A 71 -4.09 8.10 0.98
CA PHE A 71 -2.93 7.37 0.48
C PHE A 71 -1.75 7.44 1.47
N ILE A 72 -1.68 6.48 2.39
CA ILE A 72 -0.64 6.44 3.44
C ILE A 72 0.11 5.10 3.56
N PRO A 73 0.49 4.41 2.46
CA PRO A 73 1.10 3.07 2.55
C PRO A 73 2.50 3.08 3.17
N PHE A 74 3.11 4.27 3.28
CA PHE A 74 4.42 4.50 3.87
C PHE A 74 4.33 5.32 5.16
N GLY A 75 3.12 5.48 5.72
CA GLY A 75 2.85 6.45 6.78
C GLY A 75 2.64 7.87 6.27
N LEU A 76 2.71 8.83 7.19
CA LEU A 76 2.35 10.22 6.94
C LEU A 76 3.29 11.20 7.68
N ARG A 77 3.53 12.37 7.08
CA ARG A 77 4.25 13.52 7.67
C ARG A 77 5.67 13.16 8.15
N ARG A 78 6.09 13.68 9.31
CA ARG A 78 7.48 13.67 9.81
C ARG A 78 8.04 12.27 10.02
N HIS A 79 7.17 11.28 10.26
CA HIS A 79 7.54 9.87 10.45
C HIS A 79 7.08 9.00 9.27
N ILE A 80 7.09 9.56 8.05
CA ILE A 80 6.96 8.77 6.83
C ILE A 80 8.20 7.88 6.66
N CYS A 81 8.03 6.69 6.07
CA CYS A 81 9.14 5.80 5.77
C CYS A 81 10.22 6.52 4.96
N ILE A 82 11.45 6.53 5.49
CA ILE A 82 12.63 7.13 4.86
C ILE A 82 12.93 6.48 3.50
N GLY A 83 12.64 5.19 3.36
CA GLY A 83 12.81 4.43 2.13
C GLY A 83 11.68 4.58 1.11
N SER A 84 10.64 5.38 1.38
CA SER A 84 9.47 5.49 0.49
C SER A 84 9.81 5.88 -0.94
N ARG A 85 10.66 6.90 -1.11
CA ARG A 85 11.12 7.35 -2.44
C ARG A 85 11.97 6.30 -3.13
N PHE A 86 12.90 5.69 -2.39
CA PHE A 86 13.77 4.64 -2.91
C PHE A 86 12.95 3.44 -3.39
N SER A 87 12.05 2.92 -2.57
CA SER A 87 11.20 1.78 -2.92
C SER A 87 10.33 2.03 -4.16
N ILE A 88 9.80 3.24 -4.31
CA ILE A 88 9.04 3.61 -5.51
C ILE A 88 9.93 3.60 -6.75
N LEU A 89 11.12 4.21 -6.68
CA LEU A 89 12.07 4.27 -7.79
C LEU A 89 12.59 2.88 -8.17
N GLU A 90 13.03 2.10 -7.18
CA GLU A 90 13.49 0.73 -7.37
C GLU A 90 12.42 -0.15 -8.02
N SER A 91 11.18 -0.09 -7.52
CA SER A 91 10.07 -0.85 -8.11
C SER A 91 9.81 -0.43 -9.56
N MET A 92 9.89 0.87 -9.88
CA MET A 92 9.75 1.36 -11.25
C MET A 92 10.88 0.85 -12.15
N LEU A 93 12.12 0.83 -11.67
CA LEU A 93 13.27 0.33 -12.41
C LEU A 93 13.16 -1.17 -12.66
N ILE A 94 12.80 -1.97 -11.66
CA ILE A 94 12.59 -3.42 -11.80
C ILE A 94 11.53 -3.69 -12.88
N LEU A 95 10.38 -3.01 -12.80
CA LEU A 95 9.30 -3.19 -13.77
C LEU A 95 9.70 -2.72 -15.18
N ALA A 96 10.38 -1.57 -15.30
CA ALA A 96 10.81 -1.05 -16.59
C ALA A 96 11.88 -1.96 -17.25
N CYS A 97 12.93 -2.30 -16.51
CA CYS A 97 14.00 -3.18 -16.97
C CYS A 97 13.51 -4.59 -17.31
N GLY A 98 12.57 -5.11 -16.52
CA GLY A 98 11.96 -6.40 -16.77
C GLY A 98 11.05 -6.37 -18.00
N ARG A 99 10.19 -5.35 -18.13
CA ARG A 99 9.25 -5.22 -19.25
C ARG A 99 9.92 -4.97 -20.60
N GLN A 100 11.13 -4.40 -20.60
CA GLN A 100 11.95 -4.23 -21.81
C GLN A 100 12.52 -5.54 -22.34
N ARG A 101 12.63 -6.57 -21.51
CA ARG A 101 13.25 -7.85 -21.87
C ARG A 101 12.26 -9.01 -21.91
N PHE A 102 11.18 -8.92 -21.14
CA PHE A 102 10.24 -10.00 -20.94
C PHE A 102 8.79 -9.52 -21.03
N ARG A 103 7.93 -10.40 -21.52
CA ARG A 103 6.50 -10.41 -21.27
C ARG A 103 6.25 -11.19 -19.98
N PHE A 104 5.58 -10.56 -19.02
CA PHE A 104 5.15 -11.21 -17.79
C PHE A 104 3.81 -11.90 -18.03
N ALA A 105 3.71 -13.17 -17.68
CA ALA A 105 2.45 -13.93 -17.62
C ALA A 105 2.28 -14.51 -16.22
N GLN A 106 1.03 -14.59 -15.76
CA GLN A 106 0.71 -15.19 -14.47
C GLN A 106 0.80 -16.72 -14.61
N ALA A 107 1.57 -17.38 -13.73
CA ALA A 107 1.73 -18.83 -13.77
C ALA A 107 0.63 -19.56 -12.99
N ASP A 108 0.16 -18.98 -11.88
CA ASP A 108 -0.85 -19.56 -11.01
C ASP A 108 -2.19 -18.83 -11.18
N GLN A 109 -3.32 -19.51 -11.38
CA GLN A 109 -4.63 -18.83 -11.55
C GLN A 109 -5.41 -18.61 -10.24
N GLU A 110 -4.91 -19.09 -9.12
CA GLU A 110 -5.58 -18.98 -7.83
C GLU A 110 -5.40 -17.60 -7.18
N GLU A 111 -6.46 -17.12 -6.53
CA GLU A 111 -6.47 -15.84 -5.82
C GLU A 111 -5.59 -15.87 -4.56
N VAL A 112 -4.67 -14.92 -4.45
CA VAL A 112 -3.67 -14.82 -3.38
C VAL A 112 -4.22 -13.97 -2.25
N ASN A 113 -4.24 -14.52 -1.03
CA ASN A 113 -4.74 -13.78 0.13
C ASN A 113 -3.61 -13.06 0.85
N PRO A 114 -3.91 -11.94 1.52
CA PRO A 114 -2.96 -11.32 2.42
C PRO A 114 -2.82 -12.12 3.72
N GLU A 115 -1.59 -12.34 4.16
CA GLU A 115 -1.22 -12.87 5.47
C GLU A 115 -0.49 -11.80 6.28
N VAL A 116 -0.82 -11.71 7.58
CA VAL A 116 -0.26 -10.73 8.49
C VAL A 116 0.99 -11.30 9.17
N GLY A 117 2.16 -10.77 8.81
CA GLY A 117 3.41 -10.94 9.54
C GLY A 117 3.90 -9.64 10.16
N VAL A 118 5.22 -9.44 10.21
CA VAL A 118 5.83 -8.13 10.50
C VAL A 118 5.40 -7.08 9.45
N THR A 119 5.19 -7.53 8.22
CA THR A 119 4.60 -6.79 7.10
C THR A 119 3.42 -7.57 6.54
N LEU A 120 2.65 -6.95 5.66
CA LEU A 120 1.62 -7.66 4.90
C LEU A 120 2.30 -8.45 3.78
N LEU A 121 2.10 -9.76 3.77
CA LEU A 121 2.70 -10.69 2.81
C LEU A 121 1.59 -11.43 2.06
N PRO A 122 1.88 -12.02 0.89
CA PRO A 122 0.99 -13.02 0.33
C PRO A 122 1.05 -14.30 1.18
N ASP A 123 -0.07 -15.01 1.29
CA ASP A 123 -0.21 -16.33 1.95
C ASP A 123 0.60 -17.45 1.28
N ARG A 124 1.16 -17.18 0.09
CA ARG A 124 2.02 -18.09 -0.66
C ARG A 124 2.93 -17.36 -1.64
N ALA A 125 3.88 -18.11 -2.21
CA ALA A 125 4.72 -17.61 -3.28
C ALA A 125 3.90 -17.30 -4.53
N ILE A 126 4.10 -16.10 -5.11
CA ILE A 126 3.49 -15.70 -6.39
C ILE A 126 4.45 -16.11 -7.51
N ARG A 127 4.01 -16.98 -8.42
CA ARG A 127 4.84 -17.41 -9.57
C ARG A 127 4.47 -16.62 -10.82
N LEU A 128 5.49 -16.14 -11.51
CA LEU A 128 5.38 -15.44 -12.79
C LEU A 128 6.15 -16.22 -13.85
N GLN A 129 5.55 -16.37 -15.01
CA GLN A 129 6.23 -16.85 -16.21
C GLN A 129 6.80 -15.64 -16.96
N LEU A 130 8.08 -15.73 -17.34
CA LEU A 130 8.78 -14.71 -18.09
C LEU A 130 9.05 -15.23 -19.50
N GLU A 131 8.49 -14.56 -20.50
CA GLU A 131 8.75 -14.89 -21.90
C GLU A 131 9.64 -13.81 -22.51
N PRO A 132 10.82 -14.15 -23.06
CA PRO A 132 11.69 -13.19 -23.73
C PRO A 132 10.95 -12.44 -24.83
N LEU A 133 11.15 -11.12 -24.92
CA LEU A 133 10.72 -10.35 -26.08
C LEU A 133 11.68 -10.62 -27.24
N ALA A 134 11.13 -10.97 -28.40
CA ALA A 134 11.87 -11.15 -29.63
C ALA A 134 12.51 -9.85 -30.12
#